data_AF-A0A1A7YJU7-F1
#
_entry.id   AF-A0A1A7YJU7-F1
#
_cell.length_a   1.000
_cell.length_b   1.000
_cell.length_c   1.000
_cell.angle_alpha   90.00
_cell.angle_beta   90.00
_cell.angle_gamma   90.00
#
_symmetry.space_group_name_H-M   'P 1'
#
loop_
_entity.id
_entity.type
_entity.pdbx_description
1 polymer ?
#
loop_
_entity_poly.entity_id
_entity_poly.type
_entity_poly.pdbx_seq_one_letter_code
_entity_poly.pdbx_strand_id
1 'polypeptide(L)'
;NWWPHTSSSSSVSSSHQTEEHDRSYRSKTEDSNFLRPPADWDRRGSKAQAEYDYVDGEGDWSNWSACSVTCGNGNQKRTRSCGYACTATESRTCDMPNCPGIEDAFKTAATEVSLLAGKNEFNATELFGVDTDSCERWMNCKSDFLKKYMTKVATDLPSCPCSYPTEVAYSTADVHDAPTRRDFRWKDASGPKEKLEIYKPTARYCIRSMLTFESTTLAAQHCCYDDSMKLITRGKGAGTPNLISTEFSADLHYKVDILPWIICKGDWSRYNQARPPNNEQRCMENPQDEDYYKQFEEATEF
;
A
#
# COMPACT_ATOMS: atom_id res chain seq x y z
N ASN A 1 42.43 15.52 -58.98
CA ASN A 1 41.57 14.79 -59.94
C ASN A 1 40.14 15.22 -59.67
N TRP A 2 39.67 16.37 -60.16
CA TRP A 2 39.24 16.67 -61.54
C TRP A 2 38.15 15.70 -62.04
N TRP A 3 36.97 16.28 -62.30
CA TRP A 3 35.75 15.72 -62.91
C TRP A 3 35.96 15.48 -64.43
N PRO A 4 34.95 15.34 -65.33
CA PRO A 4 33.51 14.97 -65.28
C PRO A 4 33.11 13.96 -66.41
N HIS A 5 31.82 13.63 -66.55
CA HIS A 5 31.13 13.46 -67.86
C HIS A 5 29.63 13.75 -67.63
N THR A 6 29.11 14.94 -68.03
CA THR A 6 28.32 15.22 -69.27
C THR A 6 27.02 14.39 -69.35
N SER A 7 25.81 14.86 -69.65
CA SER A 7 25.18 16.16 -69.93
C SER A 7 23.76 15.82 -70.40
N SER A 8 22.73 16.60 -70.04
CA SER A 8 21.71 17.15 -70.97
C SER A 8 20.43 17.57 -70.25
N SER A 9 20.05 18.79 -70.57
CA SER A 9 18.87 19.57 -70.20
C SER A 9 17.63 19.17 -70.99
N SER A 10 16.45 19.29 -70.37
CA SER A 10 15.27 19.92 -71.01
C SER A 10 14.14 20.14 -69.99
N SER A 11 13.81 21.41 -69.79
CA SER A 11 12.63 21.92 -69.09
C SER A 11 11.43 21.99 -70.04
N VAL A 12 10.25 21.51 -69.62
CA VAL A 12 8.95 22.03 -70.08
C VAL A 12 7.93 21.95 -68.95
N SER A 13 7.27 23.07 -68.70
CA SER A 13 6.16 23.29 -67.79
C SER A 13 4.82 23.17 -68.54
N SER A 14 3.78 22.58 -67.91
CA SER A 14 2.43 23.18 -67.69
C SER A 14 1.28 22.16 -67.54
N SER A 15 0.59 22.28 -66.39
CA SER A 15 -0.88 22.22 -66.12
C SER A 15 -1.75 21.00 -66.50
N HIS A 16 -2.35 20.30 -65.50
CA HIS A 16 -3.74 20.48 -65.02
C HIS A 16 -4.20 19.40 -63.99
N GLN A 17 -4.93 19.86 -62.95
CA GLN A 17 -5.99 19.22 -62.12
C GLN A 17 -5.60 18.08 -61.15
N THR A 18 -5.52 18.29 -59.83
CA THR A 18 -6.57 18.38 -58.76
C THR A 18 -7.39 17.10 -58.53
N GLU A 19 -7.21 16.45 -57.38
CA GLU A 19 -8.28 15.89 -56.55
C GLU A 19 -7.76 15.60 -55.13
N GLU A 20 -8.16 16.44 -54.17
CA GLU A 20 -8.24 16.11 -52.74
C GLU A 20 -9.64 15.54 -52.45
N HIS A 21 -9.74 14.51 -51.60
CA HIS A 21 -10.99 14.25 -50.89
C HIS A 21 -10.77 13.61 -49.51
N ASP A 22 -11.07 14.43 -48.51
CA ASP A 22 -11.27 14.21 -47.08
C ASP A 22 -12.37 13.18 -46.77
N ARG A 23 -12.20 12.34 -45.71
CA ARG A 23 -13.29 11.69 -44.96
C ARG A 23 -12.92 11.40 -43.49
N SER A 24 -13.27 12.37 -42.63
CA SER A 24 -13.98 12.24 -41.35
C SER A 24 -14.43 10.82 -40.93
N TYR A 25 -14.12 10.41 -39.69
CA TYR A 25 -14.86 9.35 -39.00
C TYR A 25 -15.50 9.86 -37.71
N ARG A 26 -16.79 9.57 -37.61
CA ARG A 26 -17.82 10.19 -36.79
C ARG A 26 -17.98 9.47 -35.45
N SER A 27 -18.08 10.25 -34.37
CA SER A 27 -18.54 9.78 -33.06
C SER A 27 -20.03 9.36 -33.11
N LYS A 28 -20.34 8.18 -32.55
CA LYS A 28 -21.67 7.82 -32.07
C LYS A 28 -21.55 7.01 -30.78
N THR A 29 -22.16 7.55 -29.74
CA THR A 29 -22.52 6.95 -28.46
C THR A 29 -23.61 5.89 -28.65
N GLU A 30 -23.52 4.77 -27.90
CA GLU A 30 -24.53 4.26 -26.94
C GLU A 30 -24.34 2.75 -26.68
N ASP A 31 -24.12 2.45 -25.39
CA ASP A 31 -24.63 1.34 -24.58
C ASP A 31 -24.92 -0.03 -25.20
N SER A 32 -24.23 -1.07 -24.71
CA SER A 32 -24.87 -2.17 -23.95
C SER A 32 -23.91 -3.33 -23.58
N ASN A 33 -23.86 -3.61 -22.28
CA ASN A 33 -23.75 -4.93 -21.64
C ASN A 33 -22.49 -5.81 -21.83
N PHE A 34 -21.42 -5.50 -21.09
CA PHE A 34 -20.27 -6.40 -20.86
C PHE A 34 -20.53 -7.38 -19.70
N LEU A 35 -21.60 -8.17 -19.80
CA LEU A 35 -21.84 -9.32 -18.92
C LEU A 35 -22.42 -10.48 -19.75
N ARG A 36 -21.54 -11.18 -20.48
CA ARG A 36 -21.72 -12.57 -20.96
C ARG A 36 -20.43 -13.06 -21.64
N PRO A 37 -19.76 -14.12 -21.15
CA PRO A 37 -18.74 -14.82 -21.93
C PRO A 37 -19.43 -15.73 -22.96
N PRO A 38 -19.05 -15.72 -24.25
CA PRO A 38 -19.49 -16.73 -25.20
C PRO A 38 -18.81 -18.06 -24.88
N ALA A 39 -19.62 -19.08 -24.58
CA ALA A 39 -19.21 -20.47 -24.67
C ALA A 39 -19.09 -20.88 -26.14
N ASP A 40 -18.23 -21.87 -26.37
CA ASP A 40 -18.17 -22.77 -27.51
C ASP A 40 -17.09 -22.47 -28.58
N TRP A 41 -15.92 -23.10 -28.39
CA TRP A 41 -14.98 -23.41 -29.46
C TRP A 41 -14.25 -24.73 -29.20
N ASP A 42 -14.99 -25.83 -29.18
CA ASP A 42 -14.39 -27.17 -29.31
C ASP A 42 -14.37 -27.61 -30.78
N ARG A 43 -13.20 -27.54 -31.42
CA ARG A 43 -12.59 -28.67 -32.17
C ARG A 43 -11.39 -28.27 -33.04
N ARG A 44 -10.30 -29.00 -32.79
CA ARG A 44 -9.14 -29.36 -33.63
C ARG A 44 -7.94 -28.41 -33.61
N GLY A 45 -6.85 -28.91 -33.02
CA GLY A 45 -5.50 -28.55 -33.42
C GLY A 45 -4.47 -28.74 -32.31
N SER A 46 -4.08 -29.99 -32.03
CA SER A 46 -3.00 -30.35 -31.11
C SER A 46 -1.69 -29.63 -31.45
N LYS A 47 -1.23 -28.74 -30.56
CA LYS A 47 0.17 -28.35 -30.41
C LYS A 47 0.47 -28.17 -28.93
N ALA A 48 1.47 -28.91 -28.48
CA ALA A 48 1.95 -28.97 -27.10
C ALA A 48 2.14 -27.57 -26.51
N GLN A 49 1.28 -27.23 -25.57
CA GLN A 49 1.48 -26.13 -24.65
C GLN A 49 1.97 -26.78 -23.36
N ALA A 50 3.20 -26.48 -22.97
CA ALA A 50 3.71 -26.84 -21.66
C ALA A 50 2.85 -26.09 -20.64
N GLU A 51 1.90 -26.81 -20.07
CA GLU A 51 1.09 -26.44 -18.92
C GLU A 51 2.04 -26.34 -17.72
N TYR A 52 2.39 -25.12 -17.36
CA TYR A 52 2.94 -24.83 -16.04
C TYR A 52 1.77 -24.89 -15.07
N ASP A 53 1.46 -26.10 -14.60
CA ASP A 53 0.58 -26.33 -13.48
C ASP A 53 1.09 -25.53 -12.28
N TYR A 54 0.34 -24.49 -11.93
CA TYR A 54 0.46 -23.81 -10.65
C TYR A 54 -0.07 -24.79 -9.60
N VAL A 55 0.79 -25.70 -9.14
CA VAL A 55 0.48 -26.57 -8.01
C VAL A 55 0.20 -25.66 -6.82
N ASP A 56 -1.09 -25.57 -6.47
CA ASP A 56 -1.60 -24.98 -5.24
C ASP A 56 -0.75 -25.48 -4.06
N GLY A 57 -0.36 -24.55 -3.19
CA GLY A 57 0.65 -24.79 -2.15
C GLY A 57 0.36 -26.06 -1.36
N GLU A 58 1.22 -27.06 -1.58
CA GLU A 58 1.12 -28.41 -1.01
C GLU A 58 1.14 -28.34 0.54
N GLY A 59 -0.05 -28.49 1.12
CA GLY A 59 -0.30 -28.59 2.55
C GLY A 59 -1.78 -28.36 2.88
N ASP A 60 -2.45 -29.40 3.39
CA ASP A 60 -3.78 -29.24 3.97
C ASP A 60 -3.75 -28.25 5.14
N TRP A 61 -4.85 -27.52 5.32
CA TRP A 61 -5.03 -26.70 6.51
C TRP A 61 -5.02 -27.57 7.77
N SER A 62 -4.25 -27.13 8.77
CA SER A 62 -4.35 -27.70 10.11
C SER A 62 -5.77 -27.55 10.67
N ASN A 63 -6.09 -28.35 11.67
CA ASN A 63 -7.26 -28.09 12.49
C ASN A 63 -7.18 -26.68 13.12
N TRP A 64 -8.35 -26.09 13.36
CA TRP A 64 -8.48 -24.84 14.11
C TRP A 64 -7.95 -25.04 15.53
N SER A 65 -7.19 -24.06 16.02
CA SER A 65 -6.81 -23.98 17.42
C SER A 65 -8.04 -23.88 18.32
N ALA A 66 -7.86 -24.16 19.60
CA ALA A 66 -8.84 -23.78 20.61
C ALA A 66 -9.14 -22.27 20.52
N CYS A 67 -10.35 -21.88 20.93
CA CYS A 67 -10.72 -20.47 21.02
C CYS A 67 -9.75 -19.78 21.99
N SER A 68 -9.31 -18.57 21.66
CA SER A 68 -8.38 -17.80 22.50
C SER A 68 -8.93 -17.51 23.90
N VAL A 69 -10.25 -17.61 24.07
CA VAL A 69 -10.97 -17.43 25.33
C VAL A 69 -11.83 -18.65 25.62
N THR A 70 -12.12 -18.88 26.89
CA THR A 70 -13.05 -19.92 27.35
C THR A 70 -14.49 -19.42 27.48
N CYS A 71 -14.71 -18.11 27.36
CA CYS A 71 -16.00 -17.44 27.44
C CYS A 71 -15.96 -16.10 26.68
N GLY A 72 -17.09 -15.66 26.11
CA GLY A 72 -17.19 -14.46 25.27
C GLY A 72 -16.58 -14.59 23.88
N ASN A 73 -16.31 -13.46 23.23
CA ASN A 73 -15.83 -13.44 21.84
C ASN A 73 -14.30 -13.65 21.79
N GLY A 74 -13.85 -14.63 21.03
CA GLY A 74 -12.45 -14.93 20.82
C GLY A 74 -12.07 -15.18 19.37
N ASN A 75 -10.86 -15.69 19.18
CA ASN A 75 -10.33 -16.03 17.86
C ASN A 75 -9.72 -17.44 17.87
N GLN A 76 -9.88 -18.14 16.76
CA GLN A 76 -9.17 -19.39 16.45
C GLN A 76 -8.26 -19.18 15.27
N LYS A 77 -7.14 -19.91 15.23
CA LYS A 77 -6.17 -19.86 14.14
C LYS A 77 -5.93 -21.26 13.57
N ARG A 78 -5.66 -21.34 12.27
CA ARG A 78 -5.16 -22.55 11.60
C ARG A 78 -4.02 -22.19 10.66
N THR A 79 -3.16 -23.16 10.36
CA THR A 79 -1.98 -22.96 9.52
C THR A 79 -1.90 -24.01 8.42
N ARG A 80 -1.42 -23.64 7.24
CA ARG A 80 -1.04 -24.59 6.18
C ARG A 80 0.36 -24.31 5.66
N SER A 81 1.06 -25.35 5.24
CA SER A 81 2.29 -25.22 4.48
C SER A 81 1.94 -24.76 3.06
N CYS A 82 2.69 -23.81 2.50
CA CYS A 82 2.50 -23.38 1.11
C CYS A 82 3.75 -23.65 0.23
N GLY A 83 4.64 -24.54 0.68
CA GLY A 83 5.87 -24.91 -0.03
C GLY A 83 7.12 -24.86 0.85
N TYR A 84 8.30 -24.78 0.21
CA TYR A 84 9.62 -25.08 0.77
C TYR A 84 10.03 -24.27 2.03
N ALA A 85 9.35 -23.16 2.35
CA ALA A 85 9.61 -22.36 3.56
C ALA A 85 8.47 -21.43 3.98
N CYS A 86 7.21 -21.66 3.58
CA CYS A 86 6.12 -20.73 3.88
C CYS A 86 4.96 -21.39 4.64
N THR A 87 4.43 -20.65 5.62
CA THR A 87 3.28 -21.06 6.44
C THR A 87 2.19 -20.00 6.30
N ALA A 88 1.10 -20.33 5.62
CA ALA A 88 -0.08 -19.49 5.57
C ALA A 88 -0.89 -19.67 6.86
N THR A 89 -1.37 -18.57 7.45
CA THR A 89 -2.16 -18.58 8.69
C THR A 89 -3.52 -17.94 8.45
N GLU A 90 -4.58 -18.61 8.85
CA GLU A 90 -5.95 -18.09 8.80
C GLU A 90 -6.51 -17.91 10.21
N SER A 91 -7.30 -16.86 10.41
CA SER A 91 -7.94 -16.55 11.70
C SER A 91 -9.44 -16.34 11.52
N ARG A 92 -10.25 -16.95 12.39
CA ARG A 92 -11.71 -16.72 12.46
C ARG A 92 -12.14 -16.35 13.88
N THR A 93 -13.29 -15.71 14.01
CA THR A 93 -13.93 -15.48 15.31
C THR A 93 -14.57 -16.75 15.85
N CYS A 94 -14.60 -16.89 17.17
CA CYS A 94 -15.31 -17.93 17.89
C CYS A 94 -16.13 -17.29 19.00
N ASP A 95 -17.39 -17.66 19.10
CA ASP A 95 -18.30 -17.14 20.12
C ASP A 95 -18.45 -18.21 21.21
N MET A 96 -17.88 -17.95 22.39
CA MET A 96 -18.01 -18.81 23.57
C MET A 96 -19.16 -18.32 24.46
N PRO A 97 -19.66 -19.17 25.38
CA PRO A 97 -20.68 -18.75 26.34
C PRO A 97 -20.25 -17.49 27.10
N ASN A 98 -21.20 -16.66 27.49
CA ASN A 98 -20.91 -15.46 28.26
C ASN A 98 -20.10 -15.82 29.52
N CYS A 99 -19.07 -15.03 29.82
CA CYS A 99 -18.26 -15.26 31.01
C CYS A 99 -19.13 -15.16 32.27
N PRO A 100 -19.08 -16.14 33.19
CA PRO A 100 -19.73 -15.99 34.49
C PRO A 100 -19.06 -14.82 35.24
N GLY A 101 -19.86 -13.87 35.70
CA GLY A 101 -19.40 -12.69 36.46
C GLY A 101 -19.47 -11.34 35.72
N ILE A 102 -19.85 -11.30 34.43
CA ILE A 102 -20.01 -10.02 33.72
C ILE A 102 -21.28 -9.28 34.17
N GLU A 103 -22.32 -10.04 34.56
CA GLU A 103 -23.59 -9.50 35.06
C GLU A 103 -23.41 -8.78 36.41
N ASP A 104 -22.55 -9.33 37.27
CA ASP A 104 -22.21 -8.75 38.56
C ASP A 104 -21.20 -7.61 38.44
N ALA A 105 -20.30 -7.65 37.45
CA ALA A 105 -19.41 -6.53 37.15
C ALA A 105 -20.17 -5.30 36.62
N PHE A 106 -21.17 -5.49 35.76
CA PHE A 106 -22.03 -4.41 35.28
C PHE A 106 -22.92 -3.83 36.39
N LYS A 107 -23.47 -4.69 37.26
CA LYS A 107 -24.27 -4.23 38.40
C LYS A 107 -23.40 -3.56 39.47
N THR A 108 -22.21 -4.06 39.75
CA THR A 108 -21.27 -3.45 40.70
C THR A 108 -20.77 -2.10 40.17
N ALA A 109 -20.43 -2.00 38.89
CA ALA A 109 -20.08 -0.73 38.24
C ALA A 109 -21.26 0.27 38.26
N ALA A 110 -22.49 -0.17 37.98
CA ALA A 110 -23.67 0.69 38.04
C ALA A 110 -24.03 1.14 39.47
N THR A 111 -23.77 0.29 40.47
CA THR A 111 -24.04 0.57 41.90
C THR A 111 -22.97 1.49 42.50
N GLU A 112 -21.70 1.32 42.14
CA GLU A 112 -20.61 2.24 42.53
C GLU A 112 -20.76 3.62 41.87
N VAL A 113 -21.22 3.68 40.60
CA VAL A 113 -21.56 4.94 39.93
C VAL A 113 -22.74 5.65 40.61
N SER A 114 -23.73 4.91 41.12
CA SER A 114 -24.87 5.49 41.85
C SER A 114 -24.50 6.02 43.24
N LEU A 115 -23.48 5.45 43.90
CA LEU A 115 -22.98 5.90 45.20
C LEU A 115 -22.06 7.14 45.08
N LEU A 116 -21.45 7.37 43.92
CA LEU A 116 -20.59 8.54 43.66
C LEU A 116 -21.32 9.73 43.00
N ALA A 117 -22.49 9.50 42.41
CA ALA A 117 -23.33 10.54 41.77
C ALA A 117 -23.93 11.58 42.75
N GLY A 118 -23.57 11.55 44.04
CA GLY A 118 -23.91 12.58 45.02
C GLY A 118 -22.93 13.76 45.07
N LYS A 119 -21.86 13.77 44.26
CA LYS A 119 -20.93 14.91 44.14
C LYS A 119 -20.75 15.26 42.67
N ASN A 120 -21.01 16.52 42.33
CA ASN A 120 -21.14 17.07 40.97
C ASN A 120 -19.85 17.11 40.11
N GLU A 121 -18.89 16.20 40.28
CA GLU A 121 -17.68 16.13 39.43
C GLU A 121 -17.17 14.69 39.28
N PHE A 122 -17.95 13.81 38.65
CA PHE A 122 -17.43 12.50 38.23
C PHE A 122 -17.95 12.17 36.84
N ASN A 123 -17.07 12.25 35.83
CA ASN A 123 -17.42 12.03 34.43
C ASN A 123 -17.10 10.58 34.04
N ALA A 124 -18.12 9.73 33.98
CA ALA A 124 -17.97 8.29 33.75
C ALA A 124 -17.38 7.93 32.36
N THR A 125 -17.27 8.88 31.43
CA THR A 125 -16.63 8.70 30.12
C THR A 125 -15.13 8.42 30.19
N GLU A 126 -14.45 8.94 31.21
CA GLU A 126 -13.00 8.78 31.40
C GLU A 126 -12.63 7.35 31.85
N LEU A 127 -13.53 6.66 32.55
CA LEU A 127 -13.31 5.31 33.07
C LEU A 127 -13.47 4.20 32.01
N PHE A 128 -14.28 4.45 30.97
CA PHE A 128 -14.50 3.52 29.87
C PHE A 128 -13.74 3.90 28.58
N GLY A 129 -13.00 5.02 28.57
CA GLY A 129 -12.22 5.47 27.42
C GLY A 129 -13.07 5.74 26.17
N VAL A 130 -14.37 6.00 26.34
CA VAL A 130 -15.35 6.17 25.24
C VAL A 130 -15.06 7.44 24.43
N ASP A 131 -14.28 8.38 24.98
CA ASP A 131 -13.84 9.62 24.32
C ASP A 131 -12.42 9.54 23.69
N THR A 132 -11.69 8.43 23.83
CA THR A 132 -10.35 8.33 23.18
C THR A 132 -10.48 7.91 21.72
N ASP A 133 -10.05 8.80 20.83
CA ASP A 133 -10.01 8.53 19.40
C ASP A 133 -9.14 7.30 19.09
N SER A 134 -9.64 6.42 18.23
CA SER A 134 -8.96 5.15 17.91
C SER A 134 -7.56 5.37 17.32
N CYS A 135 -7.36 6.48 16.60
CA CYS A 135 -6.05 6.87 16.09
C CYS A 135 -5.10 7.30 17.22
N GLU A 136 -5.58 8.04 18.21
CA GLU A 136 -4.77 8.45 19.35
C GLU A 136 -4.31 7.23 20.16
N ARG A 137 -5.21 6.25 20.35
CA ARG A 137 -4.87 4.99 20.99
C ARG A 137 -3.81 4.21 20.21
N TRP A 138 -3.86 4.22 18.88
CA TRP A 138 -2.83 3.61 18.04
C TRP A 138 -1.49 4.34 18.14
N MET A 139 -1.48 5.67 18.01
CA MET A 139 -0.26 6.48 18.12
C MET A 139 0.42 6.31 19.49
N ASN A 140 -0.38 6.20 20.54
CA ASN A 140 0.10 6.03 21.91
C ASN A 140 0.40 4.57 22.30
N CYS A 141 0.51 3.64 21.34
CA CYS A 141 0.83 2.25 21.61
C CYS A 141 2.29 2.09 22.10
N LYS A 142 2.47 1.90 23.42
CA LYS A 142 3.79 1.80 24.08
C LYS A 142 4.34 0.36 24.17
N SER A 143 4.26 -0.42 23.10
CA SER A 143 4.82 -1.78 23.07
C SER A 143 6.35 -1.78 22.95
N ASP A 144 7.06 -2.40 23.89
CA ASP A 144 8.53 -2.50 23.84
C ASP A 144 9.03 -3.38 22.69
N PHE A 145 8.26 -4.42 22.35
CA PHE A 145 8.52 -5.21 21.15
C PHE A 145 8.44 -4.32 19.90
N LEU A 146 7.37 -3.53 19.79
CA LEU A 146 7.16 -2.65 18.64
C LEU A 146 8.26 -1.61 18.54
N LYS A 147 8.65 -0.96 19.65
CA LYS A 147 9.76 0.00 19.67
C LYS A 147 11.06 -0.61 19.16
N LYS A 148 11.45 -1.77 19.68
CA LYS A 148 12.66 -2.49 19.23
C LYS A 148 12.58 -2.85 17.75
N TYR A 149 11.40 -3.27 17.29
CA TYR A 149 11.17 -3.57 15.89
C TYR A 149 11.27 -2.31 15.01
N MET A 150 10.68 -1.18 15.40
CA MET A 150 10.80 0.08 14.66
C MET A 150 12.24 0.54 14.54
N THR A 151 13.02 0.48 15.63
CA THR A 151 14.44 0.84 15.59
C THR A 151 15.20 -0.04 14.60
N LYS A 152 14.90 -1.32 14.59
CA LYS A 152 15.51 -2.28 13.66
C LYS A 152 15.09 -2.02 12.21
N VAL A 153 13.83 -1.66 11.98
CA VAL A 153 13.33 -1.29 10.65
C VAL A 153 14.03 -0.03 10.14
N ALA A 154 14.18 0.99 10.99
CA ALA A 154 14.88 2.22 10.63
C ALA A 154 16.36 1.99 10.28
N THR A 155 17.03 0.99 10.86
CA THR A 155 18.42 0.66 10.53
C THR A 155 18.58 -0.24 9.31
N ASP A 156 17.59 -1.10 9.03
CA ASP A 156 17.67 -2.12 7.98
C ASP A 156 17.19 -1.60 6.61
N LEU A 157 16.27 -0.63 6.60
CA LEU A 157 15.68 -0.12 5.37
C LEU A 157 16.60 0.87 4.65
N PRO A 158 16.60 0.87 3.31
CA PRO A 158 17.34 1.86 2.53
C PRO A 158 16.71 3.24 2.63
N SER A 159 17.51 4.28 2.39
CA SER A 159 16.97 5.63 2.24
C SER A 159 16.26 5.79 0.89
N CYS A 160 15.27 6.70 0.84
CA CYS A 160 14.56 7.01 -0.40
C CYS A 160 15.46 7.78 -1.39
N PRO A 161 15.58 7.33 -2.65
CA PRO A 161 16.23 8.11 -3.71
C PRO A 161 15.50 9.42 -3.96
N CYS A 162 16.23 10.53 -4.14
CA CYS A 162 15.62 11.84 -4.37
C CYS A 162 14.87 11.98 -5.70
N SER A 163 15.19 11.13 -6.68
CA SER A 163 14.53 11.05 -7.97
C SER A 163 14.07 9.61 -8.26
N TYR A 164 12.93 9.46 -8.91
CA TYR A 164 12.40 8.15 -9.30
C TYR A 164 13.40 7.42 -10.24
N PRO A 165 13.89 6.22 -9.90
CA PRO A 165 14.74 5.43 -10.78
C PRO A 165 13.92 4.90 -11.96
N THR A 166 14.07 5.47 -13.15
CA THR A 166 13.18 5.14 -14.29
C THR A 166 13.24 3.69 -14.74
N GLU A 167 14.31 2.97 -14.41
CA GLU A 167 14.51 1.55 -14.69
C GLU A 167 13.47 0.69 -13.96
N VAL A 168 13.00 1.11 -12.77
CA VAL A 168 12.03 0.32 -12.01
C VAL A 168 10.63 0.28 -12.64
N ALA A 169 10.33 1.18 -13.57
CA ALA A 169 9.05 1.20 -14.28
C ALA A 169 8.88 -0.03 -15.19
N TYR A 170 9.98 -0.64 -15.65
CA TYR A 170 9.95 -1.75 -16.60
C TYR A 170 10.34 -3.09 -15.96
N SER A 171 11.13 -3.08 -14.89
CA SER A 171 11.65 -4.28 -14.22
C SER A 171 12.08 -3.95 -12.79
N THR A 172 12.58 -4.92 -12.03
CA THR A 172 13.31 -4.62 -10.78
C THR A 172 14.66 -3.97 -11.09
N ALA A 173 15.11 -3.02 -10.26
CA ALA A 173 16.43 -2.39 -10.38
C ALA A 173 17.16 -2.33 -9.04
N ASP A 174 18.48 -2.50 -9.06
CA ASP A 174 19.33 -2.34 -7.88
C ASP A 174 19.81 -0.87 -7.81
N VAL A 175 19.52 -0.19 -6.70
CA VAL A 175 19.84 1.22 -6.48
C VAL A 175 20.79 1.34 -5.30
N HIS A 176 21.89 2.07 -5.50
CA HIS A 176 22.89 2.30 -4.47
C HIS A 176 22.38 3.28 -3.41
N ASP A 177 22.45 2.88 -2.14
CA ASP A 177 22.12 3.73 -1.01
C ASP A 177 23.39 4.24 -0.33
N ALA A 178 23.68 5.53 -0.51
CA ALA A 178 24.92 6.15 -0.03
C ALA A 178 25.08 6.14 1.52
N PRO A 179 24.03 6.38 2.33
CA PRO A 179 24.11 6.30 3.79
C PRO A 179 24.51 4.92 4.31
N THR A 180 23.93 3.84 3.77
CA THR A 180 24.25 2.46 4.20
C THR A 180 25.40 1.82 3.42
N ARG A 181 25.81 2.42 2.30
CA ARG A 181 26.83 1.92 1.35
C ARG A 181 26.51 0.52 0.80
N ARG A 182 25.23 0.24 0.58
CA ARG A 182 24.73 -1.04 0.07
C ARG A 182 23.79 -0.79 -1.11
N ASP A 183 23.70 -1.76 -2.00
CA ASP A 183 22.71 -1.75 -3.07
C ASP A 183 21.44 -2.45 -2.60
N PHE A 184 20.30 -1.84 -2.90
CA PHE A 184 19.00 -2.39 -2.57
C PHE A 184 18.19 -2.58 -3.84
N ARG A 185 17.45 -3.68 -3.89
CA ARG A 185 16.56 -3.96 -5.02
C ARG A 185 15.23 -3.27 -4.82
N TRP A 186 14.78 -2.59 -5.86
CA TRP A 186 13.53 -1.84 -5.90
C TRP A 186 12.65 -2.33 -7.03
N LYS A 187 11.35 -2.08 -6.89
CA LYS A 187 10.35 -2.28 -7.94
C LYS A 187 9.30 -1.19 -7.90
N ASP A 188 8.61 -1.01 -9.01
CA ASP A 188 7.47 -0.09 -9.09
C ASP A 188 6.31 -0.54 -8.18
N ALA A 189 5.73 0.45 -7.51
CA ALA A 189 4.55 0.37 -6.65
C ALA A 189 3.55 1.47 -7.04
N SER A 190 3.47 1.80 -8.34
CA SER A 190 2.54 2.81 -8.88
C SER A 190 1.23 2.20 -9.39
N GLY A 191 1.10 0.88 -9.31
CA GLY A 191 -0.05 0.14 -9.85
C GLY A 191 -1.35 0.32 -9.04
N PRO A 192 -2.51 -0.03 -9.62
CA PRO A 192 -3.83 0.18 -9.01
C PRO A 192 -4.05 -0.60 -7.70
N LYS A 193 -3.24 -1.64 -7.43
CA LYS A 193 -3.29 -2.42 -6.19
C LYS A 193 -2.92 -1.58 -4.95
N GLU A 194 -2.10 -0.55 -5.13
CA GLU A 194 -1.61 0.32 -4.06
C GLU A 194 -2.63 1.43 -3.72
N LYS A 195 -3.67 1.62 -4.55
CA LYS A 195 -4.75 2.60 -4.34
C LYS A 195 -4.22 4.00 -3.98
N LEU A 196 -3.21 4.46 -4.72
CA LEU A 196 -2.51 5.72 -4.45
C LEU A 196 -3.48 6.92 -4.39
N GLU A 197 -4.53 6.95 -5.22
CA GLU A 197 -5.54 8.02 -5.19
C GLU A 197 -6.25 8.17 -3.83
N ILE A 198 -6.25 7.12 -3.00
CA ILE A 198 -6.84 7.14 -1.66
C ILE A 198 -5.76 7.42 -0.61
N TYR A 199 -4.68 6.63 -0.62
CA TYR A 199 -3.71 6.64 0.47
C TYR A 199 -2.55 7.62 0.27
N LYS A 200 -2.28 8.01 -0.98
CA LYS A 200 -1.18 8.88 -1.42
C LYS A 200 -1.63 9.79 -2.59
N PRO A 201 -2.68 10.60 -2.43
CA PRO A 201 -3.39 11.24 -3.55
C PRO A 201 -2.55 12.23 -4.39
N THR A 202 -1.44 12.76 -3.85
CA THR A 202 -0.54 13.64 -4.60
C THR A 202 0.67 12.91 -5.19
N ALA A 203 0.81 11.60 -4.95
CA ALA A 203 1.85 10.78 -5.54
C ALA A 203 1.44 10.32 -6.94
N ARG A 204 2.35 10.45 -7.90
CA ARG A 204 2.17 9.91 -9.25
C ARG A 204 2.86 8.57 -9.42
N TYR A 205 4.04 8.43 -8.82
CA TYR A 205 4.84 7.21 -8.87
C TYR A 205 5.21 6.80 -7.46
N CYS A 206 5.26 5.50 -7.19
CA CYS A 206 5.85 5.00 -5.96
C CYS A 206 6.72 3.79 -6.28
N ILE A 207 7.72 3.55 -5.43
CA ILE A 207 8.61 2.41 -5.50
C ILE A 207 8.66 1.74 -4.14
N ARG A 208 8.97 0.45 -4.15
CA ARG A 208 9.11 -0.33 -2.93
C ARG A 208 10.37 -1.17 -2.96
N SER A 209 11.11 -1.17 -1.84
CA SER A 209 12.26 -2.04 -1.67
C SER A 209 11.79 -3.50 -1.57
N MET A 210 12.54 -4.41 -2.18
CA MET A 210 12.25 -5.84 -2.13
C MET A 210 12.90 -6.48 -0.90
N LEU A 211 12.29 -7.54 -0.41
CA LEU A 211 12.91 -8.37 0.62
C LEU A 211 14.01 -9.24 -0.01
N THR A 212 15.11 -9.41 0.71
CA THR A 212 16.20 -10.31 0.35
C THR A 212 16.36 -11.39 1.43
N PHE A 213 17.13 -12.43 1.15
CA PHE A 213 17.44 -13.46 2.15
C PHE A 213 18.24 -12.91 3.35
N GLU A 214 18.88 -11.74 3.19
CA GLU A 214 19.61 -11.05 4.25
C GLU A 214 18.72 -10.08 5.04
N SER A 215 17.48 -9.83 4.60
CA SER A 215 16.55 -8.95 5.30
C SER A 215 16.25 -9.51 6.68
N THR A 216 16.59 -8.75 7.72
CA THR A 216 16.37 -9.20 9.10
C THR A 216 15.03 -8.74 9.66
N THR A 217 14.22 -8.07 8.82
CA THR A 217 12.83 -7.68 9.06
C THR A 217 11.98 -8.02 7.83
N LEU A 218 10.66 -8.08 8.02
CA LEU A 218 9.67 -8.19 6.94
C LEU A 218 9.28 -6.84 6.33
N ALA A 219 9.95 -5.76 6.75
CA ALA A 219 9.61 -4.41 6.35
C ALA A 219 10.14 -4.11 4.95
N ALA A 220 9.48 -3.18 4.27
CA ALA A 220 9.90 -2.65 2.99
C ALA A 220 9.83 -1.13 3.02
N GLN A 221 10.84 -0.47 2.48
CA GLN A 221 10.81 0.96 2.27
C GLN A 221 9.86 1.27 1.12
N HIS A 222 9.00 2.25 1.30
CA HIS A 222 8.07 2.74 0.29
C HIS A 222 8.33 4.22 0.07
N CYS A 223 8.67 4.61 -1.15
CA CYS A 223 8.98 5.99 -1.53
C CYS A 223 8.04 6.42 -2.63
N CYS A 224 7.49 7.62 -2.52
CA CYS A 224 6.55 8.16 -3.50
C CYS A 224 7.07 9.46 -4.07
N TYR A 225 6.71 9.72 -5.32
CA TYR A 225 7.22 10.78 -6.16
C TYR A 225 6.07 11.53 -6.81
N ASP A 226 6.28 12.82 -7.04
CA ASP A 226 5.33 13.66 -7.76
C ASP A 226 5.37 13.39 -9.28
N ASP A 227 4.58 14.16 -10.02
CA ASP A 227 4.52 14.14 -11.49
C ASP A 227 5.86 14.47 -12.15
N SER A 228 6.72 15.24 -11.47
CA SER A 228 8.07 15.59 -11.89
C SER A 228 9.14 14.56 -11.49
N MET A 229 8.73 13.38 -10.99
CA MET A 229 9.61 12.31 -10.53
C MET A 229 10.51 12.69 -9.34
N LYS A 230 10.14 13.72 -8.57
CA LYS A 230 10.86 14.12 -7.35
C LYS A 230 10.24 13.48 -6.13
N LEU A 231 11.09 13.06 -5.19
CA LEU A 231 10.66 12.45 -3.94
C LEU A 231 9.71 13.40 -3.20
N ILE A 232 8.56 12.88 -2.78
CA ILE A 232 7.64 13.60 -1.89
C ILE A 232 8.11 13.33 -0.46
N THR A 233 8.81 14.31 0.12
CA THR A 233 9.47 14.16 1.41
C THR A 233 8.52 14.38 2.59
N ARG A 234 7.37 15.04 2.37
CA ARG A 234 6.36 15.37 3.38
C ARG A 234 4.95 15.51 2.75
N GLY A 235 3.92 15.64 3.57
CA GLY A 235 2.55 15.83 3.08
C GLY A 235 1.80 14.54 2.75
N LYS A 236 0.60 14.68 2.15
CA LYS A 236 -0.37 13.58 1.97
C LYS A 236 0.03 12.51 0.95
N GLY A 237 0.91 12.83 0.02
CA GLY A 237 1.47 11.86 -0.95
C GLY A 237 2.78 11.22 -0.54
N ALA A 238 3.35 11.58 0.61
CA ALA A 238 4.65 11.06 1.02
C ALA A 238 4.58 9.55 1.31
N GLY A 239 5.53 8.80 0.75
CA GLY A 239 5.69 7.38 1.02
C GLY A 239 6.17 7.13 2.45
N THR A 240 5.65 6.09 3.09
CA THR A 240 6.00 5.71 4.47
C THR A 240 6.41 4.24 4.52
N PRO A 241 7.41 3.86 5.33
CA PRO A 241 7.88 2.48 5.39
C PRO A 241 6.74 1.51 5.75
N ASN A 242 6.66 0.39 5.04
CA ASN A 242 5.74 -0.70 5.35
C ASN A 242 6.45 -1.65 6.33
N LEU A 243 5.83 -1.95 7.47
CA LEU A 243 6.37 -2.97 8.37
C LEU A 243 6.23 -4.37 7.82
N ILE A 244 5.25 -4.59 6.93
CA ILE A 244 5.08 -5.86 6.26
C ILE A 244 5.05 -5.60 4.76
N SER A 245 6.06 -6.11 4.06
CA SER A 245 6.09 -6.10 2.61
C SER A 245 4.88 -6.80 2.04
N THR A 246 4.23 -6.20 1.04
CA THR A 246 3.11 -6.84 0.32
C THR A 246 3.53 -8.10 -0.45
N GLU A 247 4.84 -8.30 -0.68
CA GLU A 247 5.37 -9.57 -1.22
C GLU A 247 5.32 -10.71 -0.20
N PHE A 248 5.43 -10.38 1.09
CA PHE A 248 5.33 -11.38 2.14
C PHE A 248 3.87 -11.72 2.43
N SER A 249 3.04 -10.70 2.67
CA SER A 249 1.60 -10.89 2.90
C SER A 249 0.83 -9.60 2.71
N ALA A 250 -0.05 -9.57 1.71
CA ALA A 250 -0.95 -8.44 1.46
C ALA A 250 -1.95 -8.22 2.62
N ASP A 251 -2.44 -9.30 3.24
CA ASP A 251 -3.39 -9.20 4.35
C ASP A 251 -2.77 -8.62 5.62
N LEU A 252 -1.53 -9.03 5.93
CA LEU A 252 -0.80 -8.47 7.07
C LEU A 252 -0.38 -7.03 6.80
N HIS A 253 0.08 -6.72 5.59
CA HIS A 253 0.34 -5.35 5.16
C HIS A 253 -0.91 -4.47 5.35
N TYR A 254 -2.08 -4.92 4.89
CA TYR A 254 -3.31 -4.18 5.07
C TYR A 254 -3.60 -3.92 6.56
N LYS A 255 -3.46 -4.96 7.41
CA LYS A 255 -3.74 -4.83 8.85
C LYS A 255 -2.75 -3.95 9.60
N VAL A 256 -1.47 -3.97 9.23
CA VAL A 256 -0.39 -3.33 9.99
C VAL A 256 -0.06 -1.94 9.45
N ASP A 257 -0.11 -1.75 8.13
CA ASP A 257 0.37 -0.55 7.46
C ASP A 257 -0.78 0.35 6.96
N ILE A 258 -1.90 -0.23 6.53
CA ILE A 258 -3.04 0.51 5.95
C ILE A 258 -4.13 0.81 6.98
N LEU A 259 -4.53 -0.17 7.82
CA LEU A 259 -5.57 0.05 8.83
C LEU A 259 -5.29 1.25 9.74
N PRO A 260 -4.07 1.51 10.21
CA PRO A 260 -3.84 2.69 11.03
C PRO A 260 -4.11 4.02 10.33
N TRP A 261 -3.84 4.11 9.02
CA TRP A 261 -4.22 5.29 8.23
C TRP A 261 -5.75 5.46 8.20
N ILE A 262 -6.49 4.35 8.04
CA ILE A 262 -7.97 4.36 8.04
C ILE A 262 -8.52 4.72 9.43
N ILE A 263 -7.90 4.21 10.49
CA ILE A 263 -8.25 4.51 11.88
C ILE A 263 -8.07 6.00 12.17
N CYS A 264 -7.06 6.63 11.58
CA CYS A 264 -6.85 8.08 11.61
C CYS A 264 -7.76 8.86 10.66
N LYS A 265 -8.80 8.21 10.08
CA LYS A 265 -9.78 8.82 9.17
C LYS A 265 -9.15 9.54 7.95
N GLY A 266 -7.93 9.19 7.58
CA GLY A 266 -7.19 9.87 6.53
C GLY A 266 -6.41 11.11 6.96
N ASP A 267 -6.37 11.44 8.27
CA ASP A 267 -5.43 12.42 8.82
C ASP A 267 -4.01 11.87 8.72
N TRP A 268 -3.40 12.15 7.57
CA TRP A 268 -2.04 11.76 7.25
C TRP A 268 -1.02 12.41 8.18
N SER A 269 -1.35 13.55 8.82
CA SER A 269 -0.40 14.28 9.67
C SER A 269 -0.11 13.50 10.94
N ARG A 270 -1.16 12.95 11.57
CA ARG A 270 -1.07 12.08 12.74
C ARG A 270 -0.44 10.73 12.41
N TYR A 271 -0.83 10.15 11.27
CA TYR A 271 -0.20 8.92 10.79
C TYR A 271 1.31 9.10 10.58
N ASN A 272 1.73 10.18 9.92
CA ASN A 272 3.13 10.45 9.61
C ASN A 272 3.97 10.77 10.86
N GLN A 273 3.37 11.27 11.95
CA GLN A 273 4.08 11.41 13.24
C GLN A 273 4.51 10.06 13.80
N ALA A 274 3.67 9.03 13.67
CA ALA A 274 4.01 7.67 14.08
C ALA A 274 4.82 6.92 13.00
N ARG A 275 4.67 7.31 11.72
CA ARG A 275 5.29 6.70 10.53
C ARG A 275 5.91 7.77 9.63
N PRO A 276 7.07 8.32 9.99
CA PRO A 276 7.66 9.40 9.22
C PRO A 276 8.05 8.92 7.81
N PRO A 277 7.83 9.74 6.77
CA PRO A 277 8.45 9.55 5.47
C PRO A 277 9.98 9.51 5.58
N ASN A 278 10.63 8.73 4.72
CA ASN A 278 12.10 8.64 4.71
C ASN A 278 12.69 9.74 3.82
N ASN A 279 13.44 10.67 4.41
CA ASN A 279 14.23 11.68 3.72
C ASN A 279 15.68 11.71 4.23
N GLU A 280 16.27 10.53 4.47
CA GLU A 280 17.63 10.43 5.05
C GLU A 280 18.72 10.96 4.10
N GLN A 281 18.48 10.94 2.78
CA GLN A 281 19.38 11.53 1.78
C GLN A 281 19.29 13.07 1.73
N ARG A 282 18.47 13.71 2.57
CA ARG A 282 18.29 15.17 2.65
C ARG A 282 17.92 15.78 1.30
N CYS A 283 16.97 15.14 0.62
CA CYS A 283 16.39 15.67 -0.61
C CYS A 283 15.69 17.00 -0.32
N MET A 284 15.55 17.83 -1.37
CA MET A 284 14.80 19.08 -1.30
C MET A 284 13.38 18.82 -0.81
N GLU A 285 12.89 19.70 0.07
CA GLU A 285 11.56 19.56 0.63
C GLU A 285 10.48 19.66 -0.46
N ASN A 286 9.60 18.66 -0.47
CA ASN A 286 8.52 18.54 -1.43
C ASN A 286 7.28 17.95 -0.73
N PRO A 287 6.12 18.65 -0.74
CA PRO A 287 5.84 19.94 -1.37
C PRO A 287 6.49 21.14 -0.64
N GLN A 288 6.40 22.33 -1.23
CA GLN A 288 6.83 23.60 -0.60
C GLN A 288 5.97 23.96 0.62
N ASP A 289 6.43 24.90 1.45
CA ASP A 289 5.80 25.19 2.74
C ASP A 289 4.33 25.60 2.60
N GLU A 290 4.00 26.47 1.65
CA GLU A 290 2.62 26.93 1.42
C GLU A 290 1.66 25.77 1.13
N ASP A 291 2.03 24.90 0.18
CA ASP A 291 1.24 23.71 -0.18
C ASP A 291 1.19 22.69 0.96
N TYR A 292 2.28 22.53 1.70
CA TYR A 292 2.34 21.63 2.86
C TYR A 292 1.37 22.08 3.96
N TYR A 293 1.37 23.37 4.32
CA TYR A 293 0.48 23.91 5.34
C TYR A 293 -0.98 23.80 4.92
N LYS A 294 -1.29 24.07 3.65
CA LYS A 294 -2.65 23.85 3.12
C LYS A 294 -3.08 22.38 3.24
N GLN A 295 -2.21 21.44 2.87
CA GLN A 295 -2.50 20.01 3.03
C GLN A 295 -2.67 19.59 4.49
N PHE A 296 -1.98 20.27 5.41
CA PHE A 296 -2.03 19.99 6.84
C PHE A 296 -3.33 20.51 7.45
N GLU A 297 -3.73 21.75 7.13
CA GLU A 297 -5.03 22.31 7.54
C GLU A 297 -6.19 21.42 7.05
N GLU A 298 -6.18 21.04 5.77
CA GLU A 298 -7.15 20.11 5.18
C GLU A 298 -7.25 18.77 5.94
N ALA A 299 -6.15 18.28 6.51
CA ALA A 299 -6.13 17.00 7.23
C ALA A 299 -6.70 17.10 8.64
N THR A 300 -6.52 18.23 9.30
CA THR A 300 -6.95 18.46 10.70
C THR A 300 -8.43 18.83 10.84
N GLU A 301 -9.11 19.12 9.74
CA GLU A 301 -10.55 19.46 9.72
C GLU A 301 -11.49 18.23 9.77
N PHE A 302 -10.96 17.00 9.73
CA PHE A 302 -11.72 15.73 9.72
C PHE A 302 -11.62 14.91 11.01
#